data_AF-A0A843EQA1-F1
#
_entry.id   AF-A0A843EQA1-F1
#
_cell.length_a   1.000
_cell.length_b   1.000
_cell.length_c   1.000
_cell.angle_alpha   90.00
_cell.angle_beta   90.00
_cell.angle_gamma   90.00
#
_symmetry.space_group_name_H-M   'P 1'
#
loop_
_entity.id
_entity.type
_entity.pdbx_description
1 polymer ?
#
loop_
_entity_poly.entity_id
_entity_poly.type
_entity_poly.pdbx_seq_one_letter_code
_entity_poly.pdbx_strand_id
1 'polypeptide(L)'
;MSKTRVEWIDLVRAIAILTVLYIHATDGIYIISSDAIMNYTLFSRIFQFASLFVGRIGVPFFLMITGYLLLDRSYDDERIKKFWSKNCKNLIIVTVIWAIIYAISLQFVTLNSPAVNPVEAGNLFFSHMWYMP
;
A
#
# COMPACT_ATOMS: atom_id res chain seq x y z
N MET A 1 -20.76 -15.08 21.29
CA MET A 1 -20.85 -13.61 21.23
C MET A 1 -21.01 -13.20 19.78
N SER A 2 -22.13 -12.56 19.43
CA SER A 2 -22.26 -11.89 18.14
C SER A 2 -21.15 -10.84 18.05
N LYS A 3 -20.38 -10.84 16.96
CA LYS A 3 -19.42 -9.75 16.72
C LYS A 3 -20.23 -8.51 16.39
N THR A 4 -20.33 -7.58 17.33
CA THR A 4 -20.86 -6.24 17.07
C THR A 4 -19.94 -5.58 16.05
N ARG A 5 -20.49 -5.29 14.87
CA ARG A 5 -19.78 -4.57 13.82
C ARG A 5 -19.57 -3.13 14.28
N VAL A 6 -18.36 -2.62 14.12
CA VAL A 6 -18.03 -1.23 14.46
C VAL A 6 -17.99 -0.42 13.17
N GLU A 7 -19.06 0.35 12.92
CA GLU A 7 -19.31 1.00 11.62
C GLU A 7 -18.25 2.04 11.26
N TRP A 8 -17.75 2.81 12.23
CA TRP A 8 -16.73 3.83 11.97
C TRP A 8 -15.41 3.22 11.48
N ILE A 9 -15.09 1.98 11.87
CA ILE A 9 -13.88 1.29 11.39
C ILE A 9 -14.00 1.01 9.90
N ASP A 10 -15.19 0.65 9.43
CA ASP A 10 -15.42 0.39 8.01
C ASP A 10 -15.39 1.69 7.20
N LEU A 11 -15.87 2.80 7.76
CA LEU A 11 -15.71 4.13 7.14
C LEU A 11 -14.23 4.51 7.00
N VAL A 12 -13.43 4.36 8.06
CA VAL A 12 -12.00 4.68 8.01
C VAL A 12 -11.26 3.75 7.03
N ARG A 13 -11.64 2.47 6.94
CA ARG A 13 -11.11 1.55 5.91
C ARG A 13 -11.45 2.01 4.51
N ALA A 14 -12.69 2.44 4.26
CA ALA A 14 -13.08 2.95 2.95
C ALA A 14 -12.27 4.19 2.57
N ILE A 15 -12.09 5.14 3.51
CA ILE A 15 -11.24 6.32 3.31
C ILE A 15 -9.80 5.91 3.00
N ALA A 16 -9.24 4.95 3.76
CA ALA A 16 -7.89 4.46 3.53
C ALA A 16 -7.72 3.87 2.11
N ILE A 17 -8.66 3.04 1.65
CA ILE A 17 -8.68 2.50 0.28
C ILE A 17 -8.71 3.64 -0.74
N LEU A 18 -9.60 4.61 -0.57
CA LEU A 18 -9.74 5.73 -1.52
C LEU A 18 -8.47 6.57 -1.60
N THR A 19 -7.79 6.82 -0.48
CA THR A 19 -6.51 7.56 -0.48
C THR A 19 -5.39 6.78 -1.18
N VAL A 20 -5.34 5.45 -1.04
CA VAL A 20 -4.38 4.59 -1.76
C VAL A 20 -4.66 4.59 -3.26
N LEU A 21 -5.93 4.50 -3.68
CA LEU A 21 -6.30 4.61 -5.09
C LEU A 21 -5.94 5.99 -5.65
N TYR A 22 -6.18 7.04 -4.88
CA TYR A 22 -5.88 8.41 -5.26
C TYR A 22 -4.38 8.65 -5.46
N ILE A 23 -3.50 8.15 -4.57
CA ILE A 23 -2.06 8.31 -4.78
C ILE A 23 -1.61 7.59 -6.05
N HIS A 24 -2.04 6.36 -6.29
CA HIS A 24 -1.65 5.64 -7.49
C HIS A 24 -2.18 6.28 -8.79
N ALA A 25 -3.32 6.96 -8.74
CA ALA A 25 -3.83 7.74 -9.86
C ALA A 25 -3.05 9.04 -10.11
N THR A 26 -2.41 9.62 -9.07
CA THR A 26 -1.74 10.92 -9.15
C THR A 26 -0.22 10.84 -9.27
N ASP A 27 0.40 9.77 -8.76
CA ASP A 27 1.86 9.56 -8.74
C ASP A 27 2.45 9.48 -10.16
N GLY A 28 1.69 8.94 -11.12
CA GLY A 28 2.08 8.90 -12.53
C GLY A 28 2.04 10.27 -13.25
N ILE A 29 1.37 11.27 -12.67
CA ILE A 29 1.24 12.61 -13.26
C ILE A 29 2.37 13.53 -12.78
N TYR A 30 2.74 13.42 -11.51
CA TYR A 30 3.70 14.31 -10.85
C TYR A 30 4.96 13.58 -10.43
N ILE A 31 5.85 13.33 -11.40
CA ILE A 31 7.15 12.69 -11.15
C ILE A 31 7.95 13.55 -10.18
N ILE A 32 8.32 12.97 -9.04
CA ILE A 32 9.17 13.63 -8.04
C ILE A 32 10.62 13.57 -8.54
N SER A 33 11.01 14.53 -9.39
CA SER A 33 12.40 14.79 -9.73
C SER A 33 12.73 16.27 -9.53
N SER A 34 13.95 16.57 -9.07
CA SER A 34 14.39 17.94 -8.77
C SER A 34 14.25 18.86 -9.98
N ASP A 35 14.50 18.33 -11.19
CA ASP A 35 14.39 19.08 -12.44
C ASP A 35 12.94 19.26 -12.89
N ALA A 36 12.06 18.27 -12.70
CA ALA A 36 10.65 18.38 -13.11
C ALA A 36 9.87 19.37 -12.22
N ILE A 37 10.13 19.37 -10.91
CA ILE A 37 9.44 20.23 -9.95
C ILE A 37 9.68 21.71 -10.24
N MET A 38 10.90 22.06 -10.66
CA MET A 38 11.26 23.45 -11.02
C MET A 38 10.53 23.95 -12.26
N ASN A 39 10.07 23.05 -13.13
CA ASN A 39 9.31 23.39 -14.32
C ASN A 39 7.79 23.49 -14.07
N TYR A 40 7.31 23.08 -12.89
CA TYR A 40 5.89 23.19 -12.53
C TYR A 40 5.50 24.60 -12.09
N THR A 41 4.25 24.98 -12.41
CA THR A 41 3.63 26.20 -11.88
C THR A 41 3.49 26.11 -10.36
N LEU A 42 3.40 27.25 -9.67
CA LEU A 42 3.18 27.27 -8.22
C LEU A 42 1.94 26.46 -7.81
N PHE A 43 0.85 26.57 -8.56
CA PHE A 43 -0.38 25.80 -8.31
C PHE A 43 -0.15 24.29 -8.44
N SER A 44 0.55 23.86 -9.50
CA SER A 44 0.89 22.45 -9.70
C SER A 44 1.78 21.89 -8.59
N ARG A 45 2.72 22.68 -8.06
CA ARG A 45 3.56 22.26 -6.93
C ARG A 45 2.76 22.10 -5.64
N ILE A 46 1.85 23.04 -5.35
CA ILE A 46 0.96 22.96 -4.19
C ILE A 46 0.06 21.73 -4.31
N PHE A 47 -0.53 21.52 -5.50
CA PHE A 47 -1.36 20.36 -5.77
C PHE A 47 -0.58 19.06 -5.59
N GLN A 48 0.61 18.93 -6.19
CA GLN A 48 1.48 17.76 -6.00
C GLN A 48 1.74 17.49 -4.53
N PHE A 49 2.16 18.49 -3.76
CA PHE A 49 2.45 18.31 -2.33
C PHE A 49 1.21 17.87 -1.53
N ALA A 50 0.06 18.51 -1.78
CA ALA A 50 -1.20 18.12 -1.16
C ALA A 50 -1.61 16.69 -1.53
N SER A 51 -1.44 16.31 -2.81
CA SER A 51 -1.75 14.96 -3.30
C SER A 51 -0.87 13.91 -2.64
N LEU A 52 0.43 14.17 -2.51
CA LEU A 52 1.36 13.28 -1.83
C LEU A 52 0.99 13.11 -0.36
N PHE A 53 0.60 14.19 0.33
CA PHE A 53 0.17 14.12 1.71
C PHE A 53 -1.12 13.29 1.85
N VAL A 54 -2.19 13.69 1.17
CA VAL A 54 -3.50 13.04 1.25
C VAL A 54 -3.44 11.58 0.79
N GLY A 55 -2.74 11.32 -0.31
CA GLY A 55 -2.66 9.99 -0.89
C GLY A 55 -1.88 8.97 -0.04
N ARG A 56 -0.96 9.43 0.80
CA ARG A 56 -0.11 8.55 1.62
C ARG A 56 -0.66 8.27 3.03
N ILE A 57 -1.75 8.91 3.47
CA ILE A 57 -2.34 8.65 4.79
C ILE A 57 -3.06 7.30 4.90
N GLY A 58 -3.42 6.67 3.78
CA GLY A 58 -4.18 5.42 3.78
C GLY A 58 -3.46 4.27 4.48
N VAL A 59 -2.16 4.13 4.27
CA VAL A 59 -1.33 3.09 4.90
C VAL A 59 -1.28 3.26 6.43
N PRO A 60 -0.93 4.45 6.98
CA PRO A 60 -1.08 4.73 8.41
C PRO A 60 -2.46 4.39 8.98
N PHE A 61 -3.55 4.69 8.26
CA PHE A 61 -4.89 4.35 8.73
C PHE A 61 -5.14 2.85 8.80
N PHE A 62 -4.69 2.07 7.80
CA PHE A 62 -4.77 0.61 7.88
C PHE A 62 -3.98 0.05 9.07
N LEU A 63 -2.79 0.59 9.34
CA LEU A 63 -1.98 0.21 10.48
C LEU A 63 -2.69 0.55 11.81
N MET A 64 -3.23 1.76 11.95
CA MET A 64 -3.95 2.20 13.14
C MET A 64 -5.20 1.35 13.41
N ILE A 65 -6.00 1.06 12.39
CA ILE A 65 -7.18 0.18 12.50
C ILE A 65 -6.75 -1.23 12.93
N THR A 66 -5.68 -1.76 12.33
CA THR A 66 -5.15 -3.08 12.66
C THR A 66 -4.69 -3.12 14.11
N GLY A 67 -3.95 -2.10 14.56
CA GLY A 67 -3.55 -1.93 15.96
C GLY A 67 -4.76 -1.88 16.90
N TYR A 68 -5.75 -1.01 16.62
CA TYR A 68 -6.98 -0.90 17.40
C TYR A 68 -7.70 -2.25 17.57
N LEU A 69 -7.82 -3.04 16.50
CA LEU A 69 -8.51 -4.33 16.52
C LEU A 69 -7.74 -5.45 17.22
N LEU A 70 -6.44 -5.28 17.41
CA LEU A 70 -5.55 -6.28 18.02
C LEU A 70 -5.18 -5.93 19.47
N LEU A 71 -5.07 -4.65 19.82
CA LEU A 71 -4.53 -4.19 21.10
C LEU A 71 -5.36 -4.67 22.31
N ASP A 72 -6.69 -4.59 22.23
CA ASP A 72 -7.59 -4.95 23.33
C ASP A 72 -8.01 -6.43 23.26
N ARG A 73 -7.02 -7.34 23.20
CA ARG A 73 -7.27 -8.79 23.17
C ARG A 73 -6.46 -9.53 24.21
N SER A 74 -7.10 -10.51 24.86
CA SER A 74 -6.40 -11.56 25.59
C SER A 74 -5.80 -12.54 24.58
N TYR A 75 -4.49 -12.79 24.70
CA TYR A 75 -3.76 -13.73 23.87
C TYR A 75 -3.51 -15.01 24.67
N ASP A 76 -4.36 -16.01 24.44
CA ASP A 76 -4.11 -17.40 24.85
C ASP A 76 -3.48 -18.18 23.67
N ASP A 77 -2.88 -19.34 23.95
CA ASP A 77 -2.18 -20.14 22.94
C ASP A 77 -3.07 -20.51 21.74
N GLU A 78 -4.35 -20.78 21.98
CA GLU A 78 -5.32 -21.09 20.93
C GLU A 78 -5.62 -19.89 20.02
N ARG A 79 -5.80 -18.70 20.58
CA ARG A 79 -6.06 -17.46 19.84
C ARG A 79 -4.83 -17.01 19.06
N ILE A 80 -3.63 -17.17 19.61
CA ILE A 80 -2.38 -16.92 18.89
C ILE A 80 -2.28 -17.85 17.69
N LYS A 81 -2.47 -19.16 17.89
CA LYS A 81 -2.46 -20.15 16.81
C LYS A 81 -3.50 -19.83 15.72
N LYS A 82 -4.70 -19.40 16.13
CA LYS A 82 -5.77 -18.98 15.21
C LYS A 82 -5.41 -17.71 14.43
N PHE A 83 -4.77 -16.73 15.05
CA PHE A 83 -4.33 -15.51 14.39
C PHE A 83 -3.34 -15.81 13.26
N TRP A 84 -2.29 -16.59 13.55
CA TRP A 84 -1.30 -16.95 12.55
C TRP A 84 -1.87 -17.84 11.44
N SER A 85 -2.63 -18.88 11.79
CA SER A 85 -3.14 -19.86 10.82
C SER A 85 -4.26 -19.32 9.92
N LYS A 86 -5.06 -18.34 10.39
CA LYS A 86 -6.25 -17.88 9.68
C LYS A 86 -6.18 -16.42 9.23
N ASN A 87 -5.65 -15.52 10.07
CA ASN A 87 -5.65 -14.10 9.75
C ASN A 87 -4.39 -13.71 8.98
N CYS A 88 -3.21 -14.03 9.50
CA CYS A 88 -1.95 -13.72 8.82
C CYS A 88 -1.71 -14.60 7.58
N LYS A 89 -2.11 -15.87 7.62
CA LYS A 89 -1.93 -16.78 6.49
C LYS A 89 -2.49 -16.20 5.18
N ASN A 90 -3.71 -15.68 5.21
CA ASN A 90 -4.35 -15.13 4.01
C ASN A 90 -3.62 -13.88 3.51
N LEU A 91 -3.13 -13.04 4.42
CA LEU A 91 -2.35 -11.85 4.10
C LEU A 91 -1.04 -12.23 3.39
N ILE A 92 -0.30 -13.18 3.94
CA ILE A 92 0.94 -13.70 3.34
C ILE A 92 0.66 -14.30 1.96
N ILE A 93 -0.42 -15.09 1.81
CA ILE A 93 -0.79 -15.66 0.52
C ILE A 93 -1.05 -14.56 -0.52
N VAL A 94 -1.83 -13.54 -0.17
CA VAL A 94 -2.12 -12.42 -1.07
C VAL A 94 -0.84 -11.66 -1.43
N THR A 95 0.03 -11.40 -0.46
CA THR A 95 1.33 -10.73 -0.67
C THR A 95 2.23 -11.53 -1.62
N VAL A 96 2.31 -12.85 -1.43
CA VAL A 96 3.10 -13.73 -2.31
C VAL A 96 2.51 -13.78 -3.72
N ILE A 97 1.18 -13.90 -3.86
CA ILE A 97 0.51 -13.88 -5.17
C ILE A 97 0.81 -12.57 -5.90
N TRP A 98 0.71 -11.42 -5.22
CA TRP A 98 1.05 -10.13 -5.82
C TRP A 98 2.51 -9.99 -6.20
N ALA A 99 3.43 -10.50 -5.37
CA ALA A 99 4.85 -10.54 -5.69
C ALA A 99 5.14 -11.37 -6.95
N ILE A 100 4.46 -12.51 -7.11
CA ILE A 100 4.58 -13.35 -8.32
C ILE A 100 4.02 -12.63 -9.55
N ILE A 101 2.82 -12.06 -9.45
CA ILE A 101 2.21 -11.28 -10.56
C ILE A 101 3.14 -10.16 -11.00
N TYR A 102 3.73 -9.44 -10.04
CA TYR A 102 4.65 -8.37 -10.35
C TYR A 102 5.94 -8.87 -11.02
N ALA A 103 6.56 -9.93 -10.47
CA ALA A 103 7.76 -10.52 -11.07
C ALA A 103 7.54 -10.95 -12.52
N ILE A 104 6.40 -11.58 -12.80
CA ILE A 104 5.97 -11.94 -14.16
C ILE A 104 5.79 -10.69 -15.02
N SER A 105 5.11 -9.66 -14.52
CA SER A 105 4.90 -8.40 -15.25
C SER A 105 6.23 -7.72 -15.61
N LEU A 106 7.21 -7.74 -14.70
CA LEU A 106 8.53 -7.16 -14.91
C LEU A 106 9.30 -7.91 -15.99
N GLN A 107 9.20 -9.24 -16.01
CA GLN A 107 9.79 -10.06 -17.06
C GLN A 107 9.20 -9.70 -18.43
N PHE A 108 7.87 -9.56 -18.53
CA PHE A 108 7.22 -9.13 -19.77
C PHE A 108 7.69 -7.75 -20.23
N VAL A 109 7.81 -6.78 -19.32
CA VAL A 109 8.30 -5.43 -19.66
C VAL A 109 9.74 -5.48 -20.14
N THR A 110 10.62 -6.19 -19.44
CA THR A 110 12.06 -6.27 -19.78
C THR A 110 12.28 -6.91 -21.15
N LEU A 111 11.49 -7.93 -21.51
CA LEU A 111 11.55 -8.57 -22.83
C LEU A 111 11.18 -7.61 -23.98
N ASN A 112 10.22 -6.71 -23.75
CA ASN A 112 9.75 -5.75 -24.74
C ASN A 112 10.51 -4.41 -24.71
N SER A 113 11.34 -4.17 -23.71
CA SER A 113 12.04 -2.91 -23.48
C SER A 113 13.43 -3.17 -22.90
N PRO A 114 14.42 -3.49 -23.75
CA PRO A 114 15.78 -3.85 -23.30
C PRO A 114 16.54 -2.72 -22.59
N ALA A 115 16.00 -1.50 -22.59
CA ALA A 115 16.51 -0.37 -21.82
C ALA A 115 16.18 -0.46 -20.32
N VAL A 116 15.26 -1.34 -19.90
CA VAL A 116 14.86 -1.51 -18.50
C VAL A 116 15.86 -2.41 -17.79
N ASN A 117 16.50 -1.90 -16.74
CA ASN A 117 17.35 -2.70 -15.86
C ASN A 117 16.46 -3.53 -14.90
N PRO A 118 16.48 -4.88 -14.99
CA PRO A 118 15.60 -5.72 -14.18
C PRO A 118 15.93 -5.66 -12.68
N VAL A 119 17.18 -5.38 -12.30
CA VAL A 119 17.59 -5.27 -10.90
C VAL A 119 17.06 -3.97 -10.30
N GLU A 120 17.18 -2.85 -11.01
CA GLU A 120 16.65 -1.56 -10.54
C GLU A 120 15.12 -1.58 -10.46
N ALA A 121 14.46 -2.14 -11.47
CA ALA A 121 13.00 -2.27 -11.48
C ALA A 121 12.48 -3.23 -10.39
N GLY A 122 13.25 -4.27 -10.06
CA GLY A 122 13.01 -5.14 -8.90
C GLY A 122 13.21 -4.41 -7.57
N ASN A 123 14.26 -3.61 -7.43
CA ASN A 123 14.48 -2.79 -6.23
C ASN A 123 13.36 -1.76 -6.03
N LEU A 124 12.86 -1.15 -7.11
CA LEU A 124 11.73 -0.23 -7.08
C LEU A 124 10.49 -0.92 -6.50
N PHE A 125 10.22 -2.16 -6.90
CA PHE A 125 9.11 -2.96 -6.36
C PHE A 125 9.20 -3.15 -4.85
N PHE A 126 10.33 -3.63 -4.34
CA PHE A 126 10.53 -3.82 -2.90
C PHE A 126 10.47 -2.49 -2.15
N SER A 127 10.93 -1.39 -2.76
CA SER A 127 10.81 -0.04 -2.22
C SER A 127 9.37 0.48 -2.13
N HIS A 128 8.43 -0.17 -2.81
CA HIS A 128 6.99 0.08 -2.72
C HIS A 128 6.28 -0.98 -1.87
N MET A 129 6.85 -2.15 -1.59
CA MET A 129 6.19 -3.17 -0.75
C MET A 129 5.95 -2.77 0.72
N TRP A 130 6.49 -1.64 1.20
CA TRP A 130 6.28 -1.14 2.57
C TRP A 130 4.81 -0.83 2.91
N TYR A 131 3.91 -0.78 1.92
CA TYR A 131 2.47 -0.64 2.12
C TYR A 131 1.70 -1.96 2.18
N MET A 132 2.33 -3.10 1.90
CA MET A 132 1.68 -4.40 2.12
C MET A 132 1.65 -4.68 3.63
N PRO A 133 0.48 -4.91 4.23
CA PRO A 133 0.38 -5.23 5.66
C PRO A 133 1.06 -6.55 6.03
#